data_AF-A0A1A8BIW6-F1
#
_entry.id   AF-A0A1A8BIW6-F1
#
_cell.length_a   1.000
_cell.length_b   1.000
_cell.length_c   1.000
_cell.angle_alpha   90.00
_cell.angle_beta   90.00
_cell.angle_gamma   90.00
#
_symmetry.space_group_name_H-M   'P 1'
#
loop_
_entity.id
_entity.type
_entity.pdbx_description
1 polymer ?
#
loop_
_entity_poly.entity_id
_entity_poly.type
_entity_poly.pdbx_seq_one_letter_code
_entity_poly.pdbx_strand_id
1 'polypeptide(L)'
;GREPWSQKKRCLTKFIREVNVFFHVTGCSFTVLVHTREAATRNMEKVQVIKDFPWIVADEQEVQMKESRLIPLKSMTSDIVKMQLYVEERAQKT
;
A
#
# COMPACT_ATOMS: atom_id res chain seq x y z
N GLY A 1 -12.08 -10.63 -28.61
CA GLY A 1 -11.55 -11.08 -27.30
C GLY A 1 -11.21 -9.86 -26.47
N ARG A 2 -11.53 -9.85 -25.16
CA ARG A 2 -11.17 -8.71 -24.30
C ARG A 2 -9.66 -8.75 -24.04
N GLU A 3 -8.94 -7.71 -24.45
CA GLU A 3 -7.49 -7.61 -24.25
C GLU A 3 -7.12 -7.79 -22.76
N PRO A 4 -6.01 -8.50 -22.44
CA PRO A 4 -5.53 -8.67 -21.07
C PRO A 4 -5.39 -7.36 -20.28
N TRP A 5 -5.08 -6.26 -20.97
CA TRP A 5 -4.99 -4.91 -20.39
C TRP A 5 -6.33 -4.38 -19.86
N SER A 6 -7.45 -4.77 -20.48
CA SER A 6 -8.79 -4.38 -20.05
C SER A 6 -9.19 -5.02 -18.72
N GLN A 7 -8.69 -6.22 -18.43
CA GLN A 7 -8.90 -6.89 -17.15
C GLN A 7 -8.06 -6.23 -16.06
N LYS A 8 -6.78 -5.91 -16.33
CA LYS A 8 -5.90 -5.17 -15.40
C LYS A 8 -6.50 -3.82 -15.00
N LYS A 9 -6.89 -3.00 -15.98
CA LYS A 9 -7.48 -1.66 -15.74
C LYS A 9 -8.72 -1.76 -14.87
N ARG A 10 -9.64 -2.67 -15.20
CA ARG A 10 -10.89 -2.87 -14.44
C ARG A 10 -10.64 -3.28 -13.00
N CYS A 11 -9.65 -4.14 -12.78
CA CYS A 11 -9.32 -4.57 -11.43
C CYS A 11 -8.68 -3.42 -10.64
N LEU A 12 -7.73 -2.68 -11.22
CA LEU A 12 -7.13 -1.51 -10.57
C LEU A 12 -8.17 -0.42 -10.25
N THR A 13 -9.11 -0.14 -11.16
CA THR A 13 -10.23 0.77 -10.90
C THR A 13 -11.08 0.31 -9.71
N LYS A 14 -11.27 -1.00 -9.52
CA LYS A 14 -11.99 -1.53 -8.36
C LYS A 14 -11.24 -1.28 -7.05
N PHE A 15 -9.90 -1.39 -7.04
CA PHE A 15 -9.10 -1.06 -5.85
C PHE A 15 -9.15 0.42 -5.51
N ILE A 16 -9.01 1.30 -6.50
CA ILE A 16 -9.06 2.76 -6.30
C ILE A 16 -10.39 3.21 -5.69
N ARG A 17 -11.51 2.58 -6.07
CA ARG A 17 -12.82 2.91 -5.50
C ARG A 17 -12.95 2.55 -4.02
N GLU A 18 -12.41 1.40 -3.58
CA GLU A 18 -12.44 1.01 -2.16
C GLU A 18 -11.59 1.96 -1.30
N VAL A 19 -10.43 2.41 -1.84
CA VAL A 19 -9.54 3.36 -1.16
C VAL A 19 -10.25 4.69 -0.90
N ASN A 20 -10.98 5.23 -1.89
CA ASN A 20 -11.65 6.53 -1.77
C ASN A 20 -12.75 6.58 -0.69
N VAL A 21 -13.33 5.44 -0.29
CA VAL A 21 -14.39 5.40 0.74
C VAL A 21 -13.82 5.53 2.16
N PHE A 22 -12.53 5.22 2.36
CA PHE A 22 -11.95 5.10 3.70
C PHE A 22 -11.32 6.40 4.25
N PHE A 23 -11.00 7.39 3.40
CA PHE A 23 -10.23 8.58 3.77
C PHE A 23 -11.08 9.81 4.17
N HIS A 24 -12.11 9.63 5.01
CA HIS A 24 -12.92 10.74 5.54
C HIS A 24 -12.53 11.09 6.99
N VAL A 25 -11.26 11.46 7.23
CA VAL A 25 -10.81 11.98 8.54
C VAL A 25 -10.07 13.28 8.35
N THR A 26 -10.54 14.36 9.00
CA THR A 26 -9.91 15.68 8.96
C THR A 26 -8.81 15.80 10.02
N GLY A 27 -7.66 16.38 9.67
CA GLY A 27 -6.58 16.65 10.62
C GLY A 27 -5.53 15.55 10.76
N CYS A 28 -5.60 14.48 9.95
CA CYS A 28 -4.55 13.45 9.91
C CYS A 28 -3.46 13.79 8.88
N SER A 29 -2.22 13.43 9.19
CA SER A 29 -1.14 13.28 8.20
C SER A 29 -1.05 11.83 7.73
N PHE A 30 -0.33 11.59 6.63
CA PHE A 30 -0.05 10.24 6.16
C PHE A 30 1.38 10.13 5.62
N THR A 31 1.91 8.91 5.65
CA THR A 31 3.20 8.52 5.07
C THR A 31 2.99 7.28 4.21
N VAL A 32 3.81 7.10 3.17
CA VAL A 32 3.78 5.90 2.32
C VAL A 32 4.98 5.02 2.65
N LEU A 33 4.71 3.78 3.08
CA LEU A 33 5.73 2.78 3.37
C LEU A 33 5.83 1.76 2.22
N VAL A 34 7.06 1.35 1.89
CA VAL A 34 7.34 0.35 0.84
C VAL A 34 8.11 -0.82 1.45
N HIS A 35 7.46 -1.98 1.52
CA HIS A 35 8.10 -3.22 1.93
C HIS A 35 8.74 -3.92 0.73
N THR A 36 10.06 -4.01 0.72
CA THR A 36 10.80 -4.76 -0.30
C THR A 36 11.06 -6.19 0.16
N ARG A 37 11.21 -7.13 -0.79
CA ARG A 37 11.44 -8.56 -0.49
C ARG A 37 12.82 -8.83 0.13
N GLU A 38 13.79 -8.02 -0.24
CA GLU A 38 15.17 -8.10 0.24
C GLU A 38 15.45 -6.89 1.14
N ALA A 39 16.62 -6.86 1.80
CA ALA A 39 16.99 -5.73 2.66
C ALA A 39 16.90 -4.39 1.90
N ALA A 40 16.24 -3.40 2.50
CA ALA A 40 15.98 -2.09 1.89
C ALA A 40 17.27 -1.39 1.46
N THR A 41 18.37 -1.58 2.20
CA THR A 41 19.70 -1.05 1.90
C THR A 41 20.20 -1.42 0.50
N ARG A 42 19.88 -2.63 0.01
CA ARG A 42 20.23 -3.08 -1.35
C ARG A 42 19.34 -2.44 -2.43
N ASN A 43 18.13 -2.04 -2.08
CA ASN A 43 17.15 -1.48 -3.00
C ASN A 43 17.16 0.04 -3.05
N MET A 44 17.79 0.70 -2.07
CA MET A 44 17.84 2.16 -1.98
C MET A 44 18.39 2.81 -3.24
N GLU A 45 19.52 2.34 -3.78
CA GLU A 45 20.10 2.90 -5.01
C GLU A 45 19.13 2.84 -6.21
N LYS A 46 18.24 1.85 -6.25
CA LYS A 46 17.24 1.69 -7.33
C LYS A 46 15.99 2.54 -7.13
N VAL A 47 15.63 2.82 -5.88
CA VAL A 47 14.40 3.54 -5.50
C VAL A 47 14.63 5.06 -5.49
N GLN A 48 15.88 5.51 -5.35
CA GLN A 48 16.31 6.92 -5.42
C GLN A 48 16.30 7.48 -6.86
N VAL A 49 15.14 7.43 -7.52
CA VAL A 49 14.98 7.88 -8.92
C VAL A 49 14.85 9.41 -9.02
N ILE A 50 14.43 10.08 -7.94
CA ILE A 50 14.17 11.52 -7.90
C ILE A 50 15.17 12.19 -6.94
N LYS A 51 16.03 13.06 -7.46
CA LYS A 51 17.13 13.68 -6.71
C LYS A 51 16.69 14.50 -5.50
N ASP A 52 15.52 15.14 -5.58
CA ASP A 52 14.99 16.01 -4.52
C ASP A 52 13.92 15.34 -3.65
N PHE A 53 13.78 14.01 -3.75
CA PHE A 53 12.81 13.24 -2.97
C PHE A 53 13.44 11.94 -2.43
N PRO A 54 14.28 12.05 -1.38
CA PRO A 54 15.02 10.91 -0.88
C PRO A 54 14.13 9.94 -0.10
N TRP A 55 14.25 8.65 -0.41
CA TRP A 55 13.73 7.57 0.44
C TRP A 55 14.68 7.27 1.59
N ILE A 56 14.14 6.96 2.77
CA ILE A 56 14.92 6.56 3.95
C ILE A 56 14.45 5.18 4.45
N VAL A 57 15.27 4.50 5.25
CA VAL A 57 14.81 3.30 5.96
C VAL A 57 13.82 3.79 7.01
N ALA A 58 12.63 3.19 7.06
CA ALA A 58 11.66 3.51 8.09
C ALA A 58 12.12 2.94 9.45
N ASP A 59 11.99 3.74 10.50
CA ASP A 59 12.25 3.29 11.86
C ASP A 59 11.19 2.28 12.30
N GLU A 60 11.58 1.27 13.08
CA GLU A 60 10.66 0.21 13.53
C GLU A 60 9.44 0.77 14.27
N GLN A 61 9.60 1.89 15.00
CA GLN A 61 8.52 2.54 15.72
C GLN A 61 7.46 3.18 14.80
N GLU A 62 7.85 3.60 13.60
CA GLU A 62 6.92 4.19 12.61
C GLU A 62 6.12 3.12 11.86
N VAL A 63 6.63 1.89 11.82
CA VAL A 63 6.01 0.77 11.10
C VAL A 63 5.09 -0.05 12.00
N GLN A 64 5.39 -0.15 13.31
CA GLN A 64 4.65 -1.01 14.23
C GLN A 64 3.36 -0.37 14.71
N MET A 65 2.22 -1.02 14.40
CA MET A 65 0.93 -0.65 14.96
C MET A 65 0.51 -1.63 16.05
N LYS A 66 0.57 -1.19 17.31
CA LYS A 66 0.17 -2.02 18.46
C LYS A 66 -1.33 -2.34 18.41
N GLU A 67 -1.67 -3.58 18.79
CA GLU A 67 -3.04 -4.06 18.93
C GLU A 67 -3.92 -3.78 17.70
N SER A 68 -3.34 -4.03 16.53
CA SER A 68 -4.03 -3.81 15.28
C SER A 68 -5.00 -4.95 14.94
N ARG A 69 -6.03 -4.61 14.18
CA ARG A 69 -6.90 -5.57 13.51
C ARG A 69 -6.78 -5.42 12.00
N LEU A 70 -6.83 -6.55 11.31
CA LEU A 70 -6.80 -6.60 9.84
C LEU A 70 -8.22 -6.69 9.30
N ILE A 71 -8.58 -5.74 8.45
CA ILE A 71 -9.87 -5.67 7.75
C ILE A 71 -9.61 -5.90 6.26
N PRO A 72 -9.92 -7.08 5.70
CA PRO A 72 -9.74 -7.34 4.28
C PRO A 72 -10.73 -6.52 3.47
N LEU A 73 -10.25 -5.80 2.45
CA LEU A 73 -11.10 -5.02 1.54
C LEU A 73 -11.28 -5.74 0.20
N LYS A 74 -10.17 -6.15 -0.42
CA LYS A 74 -10.19 -6.72 -1.77
C LYS A 74 -9.07 -7.72 -2.01
N SER A 75 -9.35 -8.76 -2.77
CA SER A 75 -8.36 -9.65 -3.36
C SER A 75 -8.50 -9.69 -4.88
N MET A 76 -7.37 -9.85 -5.55
CA MET A 76 -7.23 -10.05 -6.98
C MET A 76 -6.22 -11.16 -7.23
N THR A 77 -6.56 -12.06 -8.13
CA THR A 77 -5.63 -13.03 -8.67
C THR A 77 -5.81 -13.05 -10.17
N SER A 78 -4.70 -12.95 -10.87
CA SER A 78 -4.57 -13.15 -12.32
C SER A 78 -3.27 -13.89 -12.58
N ASP A 79 -3.07 -14.32 -13.82
CA ASP A 79 -1.85 -15.03 -14.22
C ASP A 79 -0.59 -14.16 -14.13
N ILE A 80 -0.75 -12.82 -14.07
CA ILE A 80 0.36 -11.85 -14.08
C ILE A 80 0.59 -11.26 -12.69
N VAL A 81 -0.49 -10.98 -11.95
CA VAL A 81 -0.41 -10.33 -10.64
C VAL A 81 -1.43 -10.93 -9.68
N LYS A 82 -0.98 -11.15 -8.45
CA LYS A 82 -1.80 -11.45 -7.29
C LYS A 82 -1.65 -10.29 -6.31
N MET A 83 -2.78 -9.71 -5.89
CA MET A 83 -2.79 -8.51 -5.06
C MET A 83 -3.92 -8.60 -4.05
N GLN A 84 -3.64 -8.21 -2.81
CA GLN A 84 -4.63 -8.08 -1.74
C GLN A 84 -4.52 -6.67 -1.16
N LEU A 85 -5.66 -6.08 -0.87
CA LEU A 85 -5.80 -4.81 -0.16
C LEU A 85 -6.56 -5.08 1.12
N TYR A 86 -5.97 -4.64 2.22
CA TYR A 86 -6.55 -4.69 3.54
C TYR A 86 -6.25 -3.37 4.25
N VAL A 87 -7.06 -3.06 5.25
CA VAL A 87 -6.81 -2.00 6.21
C VAL A 87 -6.26 -2.65 7.46
N GLU A 88 -5.20 -2.06 7.99
CA GLU A 88 -4.79 -2.28 9.36
C GLU A 88 -5.34 -1.10 10.17
N GLU A 89 -6.09 -1.35 11.25
CA GLU A 89 -6.56 -0.27 12.15
C GLU A 89 -6.26 -0.60 13.62
N ARG A 90 -5.98 0.42 14.45
CA ARG A 90 -5.84 0.24 15.91
C ARG A 90 -7.19 -0.13 16.52
N ALA A 91 -7.18 -1.06 17.48
CA ALA A 91 -8.38 -1.43 18.21
C ALA A 91 -9.03 -0.27 18.98
N GLN A 92 -8.23 0.71 19.44
CA GLN A 92 -8.68 1.96 20.05
C GLN A 92 -8.06 3.14 19.32
N LYS A 93 -8.91 4.04 18.80
CA LYS A 93 -8.49 5.32 18.22
C LYS A 93 -8.36 6.32 19.37
N THR A 94 -7.14 6.74 19.68
CA THR A 94 -6.84 7.86 20.61
C THR A 94 -7.23 9.18 20.02
#